data_AF-A0A5N7CXF6-F1
#
_entry.id   AF-A0A5N7CXF6-F1
#
_cell.length_a   1.000
_cell.length_b   1.000
_cell.length_c   1.000
_cell.angle_alpha   90.00
_cell.angle_beta   90.00
_cell.angle_gamma   90.00
#
_symmetry.space_group_name_H-M   'P 1'
#
loop_
_entity.id
_entity.type
_entity.pdbx_description
1 polymer ?
#
loop_
_entity_poly.entity_id
_entity_poly.type
_entity_poly.pdbx_seq_one_letter_code
_entity_poly.pdbx_strand_id
1 'polypeptide(L)'
;MVVLWNWSLKVEIMESLLTAIQALVRETLKVPRLKPTRSDSKHPPSKQPHSTFISSEIHLSPFEELPPAYEPSTWWLDGHCPAHPHFDNADRIRLRTTEVKRPLLQYILEGCRILLKRADNKSLLLPFDQQKMLWSAAISVHKFGVLYLATRSECREEFLPAVESNLDRFNEIVAFLSHDHNAIRAINYGVHRLVNSNTFTVDHQTKLVPPNAISSIGPGHIAVREKDFDSDSTDMLDNSSALWDLHDFAHLTAASVCPELYGSKYFTHLIKLPSKLTALIRSPKMKTADPTPRCSDGVVFSELLTVLFTSEIEAVQRAEKTHTYASLADTLAEDVADYLMGKCELQHLTTGAMLQAKKPISAVQLATLVQNKAYELTASEIEQRVMTRGGPAGDSRDELDSRSPFERIKFLAHCRRWLYFEVRNTIKHRAHKLAYKKVAERMLAQGDGSSITTDDRVLLEQVLDHIRYEGWESNAIVNLWQAIIDMNSEGQSATL
;
A
#
# COMPACT_ATOMS: atom_id res chain seq x y z
N MET A 1 -39.39 42.91 -30.04
CA MET A 1 -37.95 43.15 -30.28
C MET A 1 -37.36 44.36 -29.52
N VAL A 2 -37.98 44.82 -28.41
CA VAL A 2 -37.45 45.90 -27.53
C VAL A 2 -37.30 45.43 -26.07
N VAL A 3 -37.59 44.16 -25.76
CA VAL A 3 -37.50 43.60 -24.40
C VAL A 3 -36.23 42.76 -24.17
N LEU A 4 -35.49 42.39 -25.23
CA LEU A 4 -34.24 41.62 -25.14
C LEU A 4 -32.97 42.48 -25.02
N TRP A 5 -33.07 43.81 -25.13
CA TRP A 5 -31.92 44.72 -24.98
C TRP A 5 -31.69 45.22 -23.54
N ASN A 6 -32.70 45.12 -22.66
CA ASN A 6 -32.59 45.64 -21.28
C ASN A 6 -32.07 44.61 -20.25
N TRP A 7 -31.86 43.36 -20.65
CA TRP A 7 -31.26 42.32 -19.78
C TRP A 7 -29.75 42.19 -20.01
N SER A 8 -29.28 42.32 -21.24
CA SER A 8 -27.84 42.24 -21.57
C SER A 8 -27.03 43.37 -20.92
N LEU A 9 -27.60 44.59 -20.87
CA LEU A 9 -26.92 45.75 -20.29
C LEU A 9 -26.82 45.70 -18.75
N LYS A 10 -27.69 44.95 -18.06
CA LYS A 10 -27.62 44.78 -16.59
C LYS A 10 -26.59 43.75 -16.17
N VAL A 11 -26.30 42.75 -17.00
CA VAL A 11 -25.30 41.70 -16.71
C VAL A 11 -23.88 42.24 -16.90
N GLU A 12 -23.62 43.00 -17.96
CA GLU A 12 -22.30 43.63 -18.18
C GLU A 12 -21.92 44.65 -17.10
N ILE A 13 -22.89 45.43 -16.60
CA ILE A 13 -22.63 46.39 -15.52
C ILE A 13 -22.32 45.67 -14.20
N MET A 14 -22.96 44.51 -13.94
CA MET A 14 -22.71 43.72 -12.74
C MET A 14 -21.34 43.02 -12.75
N GLU A 15 -20.93 42.49 -13.91
CA GLU A 15 -19.61 41.85 -14.07
C GLU A 15 -18.46 42.86 -14.02
N SER A 16 -18.66 44.05 -14.59
CA SER A 16 -17.68 45.14 -14.49
C SER A 16 -17.54 45.66 -13.05
N LEU A 17 -18.64 45.73 -12.28
CA LEU A 17 -18.61 46.17 -10.88
C LEU A 17 -17.92 45.13 -9.99
N LEU A 18 -18.19 43.84 -10.22
CA LEU A 18 -17.57 42.73 -9.48
C LEU A 18 -16.05 42.68 -9.72
N THR A 19 -15.62 42.91 -10.96
CA THR A 19 -14.20 42.96 -11.34
C THR A 19 -13.49 44.17 -10.71
N ALA A 20 -14.15 45.34 -10.67
CA ALA A 20 -13.62 46.54 -10.02
C ALA A 20 -13.49 46.37 -8.49
N ILE A 21 -14.46 45.71 -7.84
CA ILE A 21 -14.41 45.42 -6.40
C ILE A 21 -13.29 44.41 -6.08
N GLN A 22 -13.10 43.38 -6.91
CA GLN A 22 -12.02 42.41 -6.74
C GLN A 22 -10.63 43.03 -6.93
N ALA A 23 -10.48 44.01 -7.82
CA ALA A 23 -9.25 44.78 -7.98
C ALA A 23 -8.98 45.67 -6.75
N LEU A 24 -10.01 46.34 -6.23
CA LEU A 24 -9.91 47.22 -5.06
C LEU A 24 -9.53 46.46 -3.78
N VAL A 25 -10.04 45.23 -3.59
CA VAL A 25 -9.69 44.35 -2.46
C VAL A 25 -8.25 43.83 -2.56
N ARG A 26 -7.73 43.58 -3.77
CA ARG A 26 -6.32 43.18 -3.98
C ARG A 26 -5.33 44.33 -3.74
N GLU A 27 -5.73 45.57 -3.96
CA GLU A 27 -4.88 46.74 -3.71
C GLU A 27 -4.90 47.20 -2.24
N THR A 28 -6.01 46.99 -1.51
CA THR A 28 -6.14 47.44 -0.11
C THR A 28 -5.49 46.52 0.93
N LEU A 29 -5.09 45.29 0.57
CA LEU A 29 -4.38 44.36 1.47
C LEU A 29 -2.85 44.41 1.39
N LYS A 30 -2.28 45.40 0.70
CA LYS A 30 -0.83 45.68 0.74
C LYS A 30 -0.54 46.83 1.70
N VAL A 31 -0.31 46.52 2.98
CA VAL A 31 0.36 47.46 3.90
C VAL A 31 1.63 46.81 4.47
N PRO A 32 2.76 47.55 4.58
CA PRO A 32 4.09 46.98 4.79
C PRO A 32 4.66 47.16 6.22
N ARG A 33 5.62 46.28 6.54
CA ARG A 33 6.75 46.41 7.50
C ARG A 33 6.46 46.32 9.00
N LEU A 34 7.25 45.47 9.69
CA LEU A 34 8.46 45.87 10.44
C LEU A 34 9.26 44.65 10.94
N LYS A 35 10.58 44.70 10.77
CA LYS A 35 11.55 43.78 11.38
C LYS A 35 11.76 44.14 12.86
N PRO A 36 12.05 43.15 13.71
CA PRO A 36 13.02 43.33 14.79
C PRO A 36 14.21 42.38 14.65
N THR A 37 15.34 42.88 15.14
CA THR A 37 16.69 42.34 15.02
C THR A 37 17.00 41.31 16.12
N ARG A 38 17.60 40.19 15.71
CA ARG A 38 18.52 39.24 16.42
C ARG A 38 18.25 38.83 17.88
N SER A 39 18.16 37.51 18.07
CA SER A 39 18.92 36.76 19.07
C SER A 39 19.20 35.35 18.54
N ASP A 40 20.43 34.87 18.74
CA ASP A 40 21.04 33.70 18.11
C ASP A 40 20.46 32.36 18.58
N SER A 41 20.07 31.50 17.64
CA SER A 41 20.27 30.04 17.75
C SER A 41 20.27 29.42 16.34
N LYS A 42 21.37 28.73 16.01
CA LYS A 42 21.59 28.12 14.70
C LYS A 42 20.82 26.80 14.60
N HIS A 43 19.74 26.78 13.83
CA HIS A 43 19.28 25.57 13.14
C HIS A 43 19.19 25.86 11.63
N PRO A 44 19.68 24.98 10.76
CA PRO A 44 19.59 25.19 9.31
C PRO A 44 18.11 25.10 8.88
N PRO A 45 17.64 25.99 8.00
CA PRO A 45 16.25 25.97 7.56
C PRO A 45 15.98 24.73 6.71
N SER A 46 15.00 23.94 7.13
CA SER A 46 14.36 22.91 6.33
C SER A 46 13.87 23.56 5.03
N LYS A 47 14.48 23.20 3.90
CA LYS A 47 13.92 23.51 2.59
C LYS A 47 12.61 22.73 2.47
N GLN A 48 11.49 23.37 2.76
CA GLN A 48 10.19 22.89 2.29
C GLN A 48 10.25 22.88 0.77
N PRO A 49 10.05 21.74 0.09
CA PRO A 49 9.84 21.75 -1.34
C PRO A 49 8.55 22.51 -1.63
N HIS A 50 8.63 23.41 -2.62
CA HIS A 50 7.49 24.19 -3.09
C HIS A 50 6.30 23.27 -3.38
N SER A 51 5.16 23.54 -2.72
CA SER A 51 3.91 22.83 -2.95
C SER A 51 3.36 23.20 -4.32
N THR A 52 3.57 22.37 -5.32
CA THR A 52 2.62 22.26 -6.43
C THR A 52 1.39 21.53 -5.89
N PHE A 53 0.46 22.30 -5.30
CA PHE A 53 -0.86 21.78 -4.96
C PHE A 53 -1.55 21.37 -6.27
N ILE A 54 -1.74 20.07 -6.46
CA ILE A 54 -2.76 19.58 -7.40
C ILE A 54 -4.10 20.00 -6.78
N SER A 55 -4.88 20.78 -7.52
CA SER A 55 -6.14 21.34 -7.04
C SER A 55 -7.08 20.24 -6.54
N SER A 56 -7.69 20.44 -5.38
CA SER A 56 -8.71 19.56 -4.78
C SER A 56 -10.01 19.49 -5.59
N GLU A 57 -10.13 20.24 -6.69
CA GLU A 57 -11.29 20.31 -7.57
C GLU A 57 -11.17 19.41 -8.82
N ILE A 58 -10.10 18.63 -8.97
CA ILE A 58 -9.94 17.76 -10.13
C ILE A 58 -10.76 16.48 -9.92
N HIS A 59 -11.85 16.37 -10.67
CA HIS A 59 -12.61 15.14 -10.82
C HIS A 59 -11.70 13.95 -11.16
N LEU A 60 -12.01 12.77 -10.64
CA LEU A 60 -11.35 11.52 -11.00
C LEU A 60 -11.59 11.29 -12.48
N SER A 61 -10.54 11.49 -13.26
CA SER A 61 -10.31 10.73 -14.47
C SER A 61 -9.39 9.56 -14.10
N PRO A 62 -9.94 8.46 -13.56
CA PRO A 62 -9.12 7.34 -13.14
C PRO A 62 -8.25 6.90 -14.30
N PHE A 63 -6.95 6.73 -14.03
CA PHE A 63 -5.96 6.27 -15.00
C PHE A 63 -5.63 7.27 -16.14
N GLU A 64 -5.97 8.56 -16.01
CA GLU A 64 -5.37 9.58 -16.86
C GLU A 64 -3.92 9.88 -16.47
N GLU A 65 -3.12 10.31 -17.46
CA GLU A 65 -1.74 10.72 -17.22
C GLU A 65 -1.69 12.02 -16.40
N LEU A 66 -0.84 12.01 -15.37
CA LEU A 66 -0.63 13.16 -14.51
C LEU A 66 0.36 14.14 -15.17
N PRO A 67 0.33 15.44 -14.80
CA PRO A 67 1.25 16.44 -15.36
C PRO A 67 2.72 16.03 -15.20
N PRO A 68 3.64 16.49 -16.07
CA PRO A 68 5.08 16.14 -15.99
C PRO A 68 5.76 16.50 -14.66
N ALA A 69 5.18 17.44 -13.91
CA ALA A 69 5.65 17.82 -12.58
C ALA A 69 5.32 16.78 -11.48
N TYR A 70 4.37 15.87 -11.75
CA TYR A 70 4.09 14.74 -10.86
C TYR A 70 5.17 13.69 -11.01
N GLU A 71 5.84 13.39 -9.91
CA GLU A 71 6.88 12.38 -9.85
C GLU A 71 6.40 11.21 -8.97
N PRO A 72 6.04 10.05 -9.55
CA PRO A 72 5.60 8.89 -8.78
C PRO A 72 6.61 8.41 -7.73
N SER A 73 7.90 8.71 -7.91
CA SER A 73 8.97 8.35 -6.99
C SER A 73 9.06 9.23 -5.74
N THR A 74 8.30 10.34 -5.67
CA THR A 74 8.24 11.25 -4.52
C THR A 74 6.82 11.58 -4.09
N TRP A 75 5.87 11.65 -5.03
CA TRP A 75 4.46 11.88 -4.78
C TRP A 75 3.67 10.59 -4.58
N TRP A 76 2.57 10.70 -3.84
CA TRP A 76 1.66 9.60 -3.51
C TRP A 76 0.40 9.67 -4.37
N LEU A 77 -0.52 8.72 -4.20
CA LEU A 77 -1.83 8.76 -4.84
C LEU A 77 -2.51 10.09 -4.49
N ASP A 78 -3.07 10.80 -5.49
CA ASP A 78 -3.59 12.18 -5.42
C ASP A 78 -2.57 13.32 -5.36
N GLY A 79 -1.27 13.04 -5.31
CA GLY A 79 -0.28 14.09 -5.08
C GLY A 79 -0.28 14.63 -3.64
N HIS A 80 -0.87 13.90 -2.69
CA HIS A 80 -0.85 14.25 -1.27
C HIS A 80 -0.14 13.18 -0.46
N CYS A 81 0.81 13.59 0.38
CA CYS A 81 1.44 12.68 1.33
C CYS A 81 0.39 12.12 2.29
N PRO A 82 0.29 10.79 2.45
CA PRO A 82 -0.59 10.22 3.45
C PRO A 82 -0.11 10.65 4.83
N ALA A 83 -1.05 10.79 5.77
CA ALA A 83 -0.78 11.18 7.15
C ALA A 83 -0.19 10.02 7.98
N HIS A 84 0.84 9.38 7.44
CA HIS A 84 1.65 8.36 8.10
C HIS A 84 2.97 8.99 8.51
N PRO A 85 3.37 8.92 9.80
CA PRO A 85 4.67 9.43 10.25
C PRO A 85 5.83 8.97 9.36
N HIS A 86 6.67 9.93 8.97
CA HIS A 86 7.83 9.79 8.08
C HIS A 86 7.56 9.50 6.60
N PHE A 87 6.31 9.42 6.14
CA PHE A 87 5.99 9.18 4.72
C PHE A 87 6.22 10.42 3.83
N ASP A 88 6.44 11.58 4.45
CA ASP A 88 6.87 12.82 3.83
C ASP A 88 8.38 12.83 3.51
N ASN A 89 9.16 11.92 4.10
CA ASN A 89 10.60 11.81 3.92
C ASN A 89 10.98 10.82 2.82
N ALA A 90 10.96 11.27 1.57
CA ALA A 90 11.27 10.45 0.40
C ALA A 90 12.69 9.86 0.42
N ASP A 91 13.68 10.58 0.98
CA ASP A 91 15.06 10.11 1.07
C ASP A 91 15.21 8.94 2.02
N ARG A 92 14.53 8.99 3.18
CA ARG A 92 14.48 7.88 4.14
C ARG A 92 13.84 6.64 3.52
N ILE A 93 12.73 6.81 2.80
CA ILE A 93 12.07 5.71 2.10
C ILE A 93 13.01 5.11 1.05
N ARG A 94 13.61 5.93 0.19
CA ARG A 94 14.52 5.47 -0.86
C ARG A 94 15.72 4.71 -0.29
N LEU A 95 16.28 5.18 0.82
CA LEU A 95 17.35 4.49 1.54
C LEU A 95 16.89 3.08 1.96
N ARG A 96 15.74 2.95 2.64
CA ARG A 96 15.22 1.65 3.10
C ARG A 96 14.87 0.72 1.95
N THR A 97 14.25 1.23 0.89
CA THR A 97 13.99 0.44 -0.33
C THR A 97 15.29 -0.13 -0.89
N THR A 98 16.34 0.69 -0.96
CA THR A 98 17.64 0.27 -1.51
C THR A 98 18.30 -0.82 -0.66
N GLU A 99 18.25 -0.66 0.67
CA GLU A 99 18.77 -1.64 1.63
C GLU A 99 18.07 -3.00 1.50
N VAL A 100 16.77 -3.01 1.19
CA VAL A 100 15.98 -4.23 0.99
C VAL A 100 16.20 -4.84 -0.40
N LYS A 101 16.10 -4.05 -1.47
CA LYS A 101 16.13 -4.57 -2.85
C LYS A 101 17.51 -5.00 -3.31
N ARG A 102 18.57 -4.32 -2.89
CA ARG A 102 19.93 -4.61 -3.38
C ARG A 102 20.38 -6.04 -3.02
N PRO A 103 20.28 -6.51 -1.76
CA PRO A 103 20.61 -7.90 -1.43
C PRO A 103 19.69 -8.91 -2.15
N LEU A 104 18.39 -8.61 -2.25
CA LEU A 104 17.45 -9.46 -2.98
C LEU A 104 17.89 -9.67 -4.43
N LEU A 105 18.11 -8.58 -5.18
CA LEU A 105 18.55 -8.65 -6.58
C LEU A 105 19.90 -9.35 -6.72
N GLN A 106 20.83 -9.16 -5.79
CA GLN A 106 22.11 -9.86 -5.79
C GLN A 106 21.92 -11.38 -5.75
N TYR A 107 21.06 -11.89 -4.86
CA TYR A 107 20.80 -13.33 -4.77
C TYR A 107 19.98 -13.86 -5.95
N ILE A 108 19.07 -13.06 -6.53
CA ILE A 108 18.37 -13.45 -7.76
C ILE A 108 19.37 -13.60 -8.92
N LEU A 109 20.31 -12.67 -9.08
CA LEU A 109 21.37 -12.75 -10.08
C LEU A 109 22.27 -13.98 -9.88
N GLU A 110 22.55 -14.35 -8.63
CA GLU A 110 23.24 -15.60 -8.30
C GLU A 110 22.46 -16.82 -8.81
N GLY A 111 21.14 -16.86 -8.58
CA GLY A 111 20.25 -17.90 -9.11
C GLY A 111 20.27 -17.98 -10.64
N CYS A 112 20.19 -16.85 -11.34
CA CYS A 112 20.31 -16.79 -12.80
C CYS A 112 21.63 -17.39 -13.30
N ARG A 113 22.75 -17.08 -12.62
CA ARG A 113 24.06 -17.64 -12.96
C ARG A 113 24.10 -19.16 -12.79
N ILE A 114 23.45 -19.70 -11.76
CA ILE A 114 23.37 -21.16 -11.57
C ILE A 114 22.55 -21.80 -12.69
N LEU A 115 21.41 -21.22 -13.06
CA LEU A 115 20.58 -21.71 -14.18
C LEU A 115 21.34 -21.70 -15.50
N LEU A 116 22.12 -20.64 -15.78
CA LEU A 116 22.97 -20.56 -16.97
C LEU A 116 24.01 -21.68 -17.03
N LYS A 117 24.63 -22.01 -15.88
CA LYS A 117 25.57 -23.13 -15.77
C LYS A 117 24.88 -24.47 -16.01
N ARG A 118 23.68 -24.68 -15.46
CA ARG A 118 22.87 -25.89 -15.68
C ARG A 118 22.49 -26.07 -17.16
N ALA A 119 22.27 -24.97 -17.87
CA ALA A 119 21.93 -24.96 -19.30
C ALA A 119 23.15 -24.97 -20.24
N ASP A 120 24.40 -25.01 -19.71
CA ASP A 120 25.65 -24.82 -20.47
C ASP A 120 25.64 -23.59 -21.40
N ASN A 121 24.94 -22.51 -21.01
CA ASN A 121 24.79 -21.32 -21.84
C ASN A 121 25.99 -20.37 -21.66
N LYS A 122 27.10 -20.71 -22.32
CA LYS A 122 28.36 -19.94 -22.23
C LYS A 122 28.24 -18.52 -22.80
N SER A 123 27.40 -18.31 -23.81
CA SER A 123 27.25 -16.99 -24.45
C SER A 123 26.67 -15.96 -23.48
N LEU A 124 25.71 -16.35 -22.63
CA LEU A 124 25.14 -15.50 -21.58
C LEU A 124 25.96 -15.49 -20.29
N LEU A 125 26.64 -16.59 -19.96
CA LEU A 125 27.41 -16.72 -18.72
C LEU A 125 28.71 -15.89 -18.70
N LEU A 126 29.46 -15.86 -19.80
CA LEU A 126 30.78 -15.23 -19.85
C LEU A 126 30.76 -13.71 -19.52
N PRO A 127 29.86 -12.89 -20.09
CA PRO A 127 29.82 -11.47 -19.79
C PRO A 127 28.85 -11.10 -18.66
N PHE A 128 28.36 -12.07 -17.89
CA PHE A 128 27.30 -11.87 -16.90
C PHE A 128 27.62 -10.73 -15.91
N ASP A 129 28.84 -10.70 -15.36
CA ASP A 129 29.23 -9.67 -14.38
C ASP A 129 29.36 -8.26 -14.98
N GLN A 130 29.65 -8.15 -16.28
CA GLN A 130 29.76 -6.87 -16.99
C GLN A 130 28.38 -6.29 -17.35
N GLN A 131 27.36 -7.15 -17.36
CA GLN A 131 26.00 -6.82 -17.82
C GLN A 131 24.96 -6.91 -16.71
N LYS A 132 25.37 -6.78 -15.44
CA LYS A 132 24.46 -6.90 -14.28
C LYS A 132 23.23 -6.00 -14.40
N MET A 133 23.37 -4.79 -14.96
CA MET A 133 22.24 -3.89 -15.12
C MET A 133 21.19 -4.40 -16.10
N LEU A 134 21.62 -5.01 -17.22
CA LEU A 134 20.69 -5.61 -18.18
C LEU A 134 19.98 -6.82 -17.58
N TRP A 135 20.69 -7.64 -16.80
CA TRP A 135 20.10 -8.75 -16.07
C TRP A 135 19.08 -8.27 -15.04
N SER A 136 19.44 -7.29 -14.20
CA SER A 136 18.53 -6.70 -13.21
C SER A 136 17.29 -6.11 -13.88
N ALA A 137 17.46 -5.36 -14.98
CA ALA A 137 16.35 -4.81 -15.75
C ALA A 137 15.43 -5.92 -16.26
N ALA A 138 16.00 -6.96 -16.89
CA ALA A 138 15.24 -8.05 -17.47
C ALA A 138 14.47 -8.82 -16.39
N ILE A 139 15.12 -9.21 -15.30
CA ILE A 139 14.49 -9.89 -14.15
C ILE A 139 13.36 -9.02 -13.58
N SER A 140 13.61 -7.72 -13.41
CA SER A 140 12.68 -6.85 -12.69
C SER A 140 11.35 -6.63 -13.41
N VAL A 141 11.32 -6.76 -14.73
CA VAL A 141 10.10 -6.65 -15.54
C VAL A 141 9.45 -7.99 -15.90
N HIS A 142 10.01 -9.11 -15.42
CA HIS A 142 9.29 -10.38 -15.44
C HIS A 142 8.27 -10.39 -14.30
N LYS A 143 7.07 -10.87 -14.62
CA LYS A 143 5.97 -10.99 -13.65
C LYS A 143 6.23 -12.15 -12.71
N PHE A 144 6.08 -11.92 -11.42
CA PHE A 144 6.16 -12.92 -10.37
C PHE A 144 4.85 -12.87 -9.55
N GLY A 145 3.98 -13.86 -9.78
CA GLY A 145 2.61 -13.82 -9.26
C GLY A 145 1.85 -12.62 -9.84
N VAL A 146 1.58 -11.62 -8.99
CA VAL A 146 0.88 -10.37 -9.36
C VAL A 146 1.76 -9.13 -9.27
N LEU A 147 3.08 -9.30 -9.18
CA LEU A 147 4.04 -8.22 -8.92
C LEU A 147 5.16 -8.23 -9.97
N TYR A 148 5.72 -7.04 -10.22
CA TYR A 148 6.95 -6.83 -10.96
C TYR A 148 7.94 -6.14 -10.02
N LEU A 149 9.17 -6.65 -9.90
CA LEU A 149 10.17 -6.01 -9.02
C LEU A 149 10.58 -4.62 -9.50
N ALA A 150 10.32 -4.27 -10.77
CA ALA A 150 10.65 -2.96 -11.32
C ALA A 150 9.77 -1.86 -10.72
N THR A 151 10.36 -0.69 -10.50
CA THR A 151 9.65 0.57 -10.22
C THR A 151 9.76 1.53 -11.41
N ARG A 152 8.90 2.55 -11.44
CA ARG A 152 8.95 3.61 -12.46
C ARG A 152 10.27 4.38 -12.45
N SER A 153 10.84 4.64 -11.27
CA SER A 153 12.11 5.37 -11.12
C SER A 153 13.28 4.55 -11.65
N GLU A 154 13.41 3.27 -11.26
CA GLU A 154 14.44 2.38 -11.81
C GLU A 154 14.31 2.22 -13.33
N CYS A 155 13.08 2.06 -13.84
CA CYS A 155 12.86 1.97 -15.28
C CYS A 155 13.35 3.22 -16.03
N ARG A 156 13.12 4.40 -15.46
CA ARG A 156 13.45 5.68 -16.10
C ARG A 156 14.92 6.06 -15.98
N GLU A 157 15.49 5.88 -14.79
CA GLU A 157 16.81 6.40 -14.43
C GLU A 157 17.92 5.40 -14.77
N GLU A 158 17.63 4.09 -14.69
CA GLU A 158 18.65 3.05 -14.79
C GLU A 158 18.40 2.09 -15.96
N PHE A 159 17.20 1.51 -16.06
CA PHE A 159 16.96 0.39 -16.97
C PHE A 159 16.78 0.84 -18.42
N LEU A 160 15.95 1.85 -18.70
CA LEU A 160 15.69 2.28 -20.08
C LEU A 160 16.99 2.70 -20.80
N PRO A 161 17.86 3.57 -20.23
CA PRO A 161 19.11 3.95 -20.90
C PRO A 161 20.05 2.77 -21.15
N ALA A 162 20.13 1.83 -20.19
CA ALA A 162 20.97 0.65 -20.31
C ALA A 162 20.48 -0.30 -21.42
N VAL A 163 19.17 -0.52 -21.49
CA VAL A 163 18.54 -1.46 -22.44
C VAL A 163 18.52 -0.89 -23.86
N GLU A 164 18.22 0.40 -24.05
CA GLU A 164 18.25 1.02 -25.39
C GLU A 164 19.62 0.91 -26.05
N SER A 165 20.69 0.99 -25.25
CA SER A 165 22.06 0.86 -25.73
C SER A 165 22.50 -0.59 -26.03
N ASN A 166 21.71 -1.60 -25.62
CA ASN A 166 22.08 -3.02 -25.68
C ASN A 166 20.88 -3.94 -25.98
N LEU A 167 19.98 -3.51 -26.87
CA LEU A 167 18.67 -4.16 -27.06
C LEU A 167 18.76 -5.64 -27.46
N ASP A 168 19.63 -5.99 -28.40
CA ASP A 168 19.79 -7.39 -28.85
C ASP A 168 20.18 -8.30 -27.69
N ARG A 169 21.15 -7.82 -26.89
CA ARG A 169 21.63 -8.56 -25.73
C ARG A 169 20.57 -8.68 -24.64
N PHE A 170 19.79 -7.63 -24.42
CA PHE A 170 18.65 -7.67 -23.51
C PHE A 170 17.62 -8.71 -23.96
N ASN A 171 17.32 -8.79 -25.26
CA ASN A 171 16.38 -9.77 -25.80
C ASN A 171 16.89 -11.21 -25.64
N GLU A 172 18.18 -11.47 -25.78
CA GLU A 172 18.78 -12.78 -25.49
C GLU A 172 18.59 -13.18 -24.01
N ILE A 173 18.83 -12.24 -23.09
CA ILE A 173 18.62 -12.44 -21.65
C ILE A 173 17.14 -12.73 -21.36
N VAL A 174 16.24 -11.95 -21.94
CA VAL A 174 14.78 -12.12 -21.80
C VAL A 174 14.33 -13.49 -22.30
N ALA A 175 14.83 -13.93 -23.46
CA ALA A 175 14.50 -15.24 -24.01
C ALA A 175 14.92 -16.37 -23.05
N PHE A 176 16.12 -16.27 -22.47
CA PHE A 176 16.58 -17.21 -21.46
C PHE A 176 15.72 -17.20 -20.19
N LEU A 177 15.35 -16.02 -19.68
CA LEU A 177 14.54 -15.86 -18.48
C LEU A 177 13.09 -16.34 -18.67
N SER A 178 12.56 -16.22 -19.88
CA SER A 178 11.22 -16.70 -20.25
C SER A 178 11.19 -18.23 -20.45
N HIS A 179 12.31 -18.82 -20.88
CA HIS A 179 12.42 -20.27 -21.07
C HIS A 179 12.28 -20.99 -19.72
N ASP A 180 11.40 -21.98 -19.67
CA ASP A 180 11.16 -22.83 -18.49
C ASP A 180 10.97 -22.02 -17.18
N HIS A 181 10.34 -20.85 -17.30
CA HIS A 181 10.09 -19.93 -16.18
C HIS A 181 11.36 -19.58 -15.35
N ASN A 182 12.52 -19.48 -15.99
CA ASN A 182 13.80 -19.20 -15.33
C ASN A 182 13.79 -17.92 -14.48
N ALA A 183 13.03 -16.89 -14.86
CA ALA A 183 12.84 -15.71 -14.02
C ALA A 183 12.21 -16.05 -12.66
N ILE A 184 11.13 -16.84 -12.66
CA ILE A 184 10.43 -17.25 -11.43
C ILE A 184 11.34 -18.12 -10.56
N ARG A 185 12.02 -19.08 -11.18
CA ARG A 185 12.98 -19.98 -10.50
C ARG A 185 14.10 -19.19 -9.82
N ALA A 186 14.67 -18.21 -10.53
CA ALA A 186 15.71 -17.35 -9.98
C ALA A 186 15.19 -16.45 -8.85
N ILE A 187 13.97 -15.93 -8.95
CA ILE A 187 13.33 -15.14 -7.87
C ILE A 187 13.07 -16.03 -6.65
N ASN A 188 12.56 -17.25 -6.84
CA ASN A 188 12.36 -18.21 -5.76
C ASN A 188 13.66 -18.49 -5.00
N TYR A 189 14.74 -18.76 -5.75
CA TYR A 189 16.09 -18.90 -5.20
C TYR A 189 16.53 -17.65 -4.43
N GLY A 190 16.37 -16.46 -5.04
CA GLY A 190 16.85 -15.20 -4.47
C GLY A 190 16.21 -14.88 -3.13
N VAL A 191 14.89 -15.05 -3.00
CA VAL A 191 14.15 -14.84 -1.74
C VAL A 191 14.59 -15.85 -0.68
N HIS A 192 14.61 -17.14 -1.03
CA HIS A 192 15.02 -18.19 -0.10
C HIS A 192 16.46 -18.01 0.40
N ARG A 193 17.38 -17.71 -0.52
CA ARG A 193 18.78 -17.46 -0.23
C ARG A 193 18.98 -16.22 0.63
N LEU A 194 18.20 -15.16 0.39
CA LEU A 194 18.26 -13.94 1.18
C LEU A 194 17.90 -14.20 2.64
N VAL A 195 16.81 -14.94 2.89
CA VAL A 195 16.35 -15.29 4.25
C VAL A 195 17.36 -16.20 4.95
N ASN A 196 17.94 -17.18 4.25
CA ASN A 196 18.97 -18.07 4.79
C ASN A 196 20.38 -17.47 4.78
N SER A 197 20.53 -16.16 4.54
CA SER A 197 21.81 -15.46 4.63
C SER A 197 21.97 -14.74 5.96
N ASN A 198 23.14 -14.16 6.20
CA ASN A 198 23.40 -13.28 7.35
C ASN A 198 22.88 -11.84 7.14
N THR A 199 22.03 -11.61 6.13
CA THR A 199 21.46 -10.29 5.84
C THR A 199 20.40 -9.90 6.86
N PHE A 200 19.67 -10.87 7.41
CA PHE A 200 18.60 -10.66 8.37
C PHE A 200 18.85 -11.36 9.70
N THR A 201 18.36 -10.75 10.77
CA THR A 201 17.96 -11.48 11.98
C THR A 201 16.63 -12.17 11.68
N VAL A 202 16.56 -13.49 11.90
CA VAL A 202 15.40 -14.31 11.53
C VAL A 202 14.82 -14.99 12.77
N ASP A 203 13.57 -14.64 13.08
CA ASP A 203 12.79 -15.33 14.10
C ASP A 203 11.98 -16.46 13.45
N HIS A 204 12.14 -17.68 13.95
CA HIS A 204 11.36 -18.82 13.47
C HIS A 204 10.02 -18.93 14.23
N GLN A 205 8.93 -18.64 13.54
CA GLN A 205 7.58 -18.55 14.11
C GLN A 205 6.57 -19.34 13.27
N THR A 206 6.00 -20.42 13.83
CA THR A 206 5.18 -21.36 13.04
C THR A 206 3.67 -21.11 13.11
N LYS A 207 3.19 -20.42 14.16
CA LYS A 207 1.75 -20.32 14.48
C LYS A 207 1.02 -19.21 13.74
N LEU A 208 1.67 -18.07 13.51
CA LEU A 208 1.04 -16.85 12.97
C LEU A 208 1.59 -16.38 11.62
N VAL A 209 2.81 -16.76 11.24
CA VAL A 209 3.30 -16.51 9.87
C VAL A 209 2.56 -17.45 8.91
N PRO A 210 1.90 -16.94 7.85
CA PRO A 210 1.35 -17.77 6.78
C PRO A 210 2.44 -18.58 6.05
N PRO A 211 2.10 -19.71 5.39
CA PRO A 211 3.05 -20.39 4.52
C PRO A 211 3.63 -19.45 3.46
N ASN A 212 4.93 -19.54 3.20
CA ASN A 212 5.68 -18.78 2.20
C ASN A 212 5.59 -17.25 2.35
N ALA A 213 5.32 -16.77 3.56
CA ALA A 213 5.26 -15.35 3.88
C ALA A 213 6.41 -14.95 4.81
N ILE A 214 6.80 -13.68 4.73
CA ILE A 214 7.82 -13.03 5.54
C ILE A 214 7.15 -11.91 6.34
N SER A 215 7.02 -12.11 7.65
CA SER A 215 6.51 -11.06 8.54
C SER A 215 7.64 -10.12 8.94
N SER A 216 7.47 -8.83 8.69
CA SER A 216 8.53 -7.83 8.91
C SER A 216 8.42 -7.18 10.28
N ILE A 217 9.48 -7.24 11.08
CA ILE A 217 9.51 -6.67 12.45
C ILE A 217 10.15 -5.29 12.45
N GLY A 218 11.27 -5.12 11.74
CA GLY A 218 12.02 -3.87 11.66
C GLY A 218 13.22 -3.96 10.71
N PRO A 219 14.16 -2.99 10.76
CA PRO A 219 15.35 -2.97 9.93
C PRO A 219 16.15 -4.27 10.04
N GLY A 220 16.15 -5.03 8.96
CA GLY A 220 16.88 -6.30 8.89
C GLY A 220 16.40 -7.37 9.88
N HIS A 221 15.17 -7.28 10.41
CA HIS A 221 14.60 -8.26 11.33
C HIS A 221 13.25 -8.75 10.81
N ILE A 222 13.17 -10.06 10.57
CA ILE A 222 11.99 -10.73 10.02
C ILE A 222 11.60 -11.96 10.85
N ALA A 223 10.37 -12.40 10.67
CA ALA A 223 9.90 -13.69 11.15
C ALA A 223 9.35 -14.53 9.99
N VAL A 224 9.74 -15.81 9.98
CA VAL A 224 9.35 -16.77 8.94
C VAL A 224 8.96 -18.11 9.57
N ARG A 225 8.30 -18.97 8.81
CA ARG A 225 8.15 -20.38 9.21
C ARG A 225 9.43 -21.11 8.85
N GLU A 226 10.07 -21.72 9.84
CA GLU A 226 11.32 -22.48 9.64
C GLU A 226 11.23 -23.50 8.50
N LYS A 227 10.16 -24.30 8.48
CA LYS A 227 9.91 -25.33 7.46
C LYS A 227 9.76 -24.82 6.01
N ASP A 228 9.55 -23.52 5.81
CA ASP A 228 9.46 -22.96 4.46
C ASP A 228 10.87 -22.64 3.93
N PHE A 229 11.89 -22.67 4.79
CA PHE A 229 13.29 -22.32 4.49
C PHE A 229 14.31 -23.40 4.94
N ASP A 230 13.85 -24.63 5.24
CA ASP A 230 14.68 -25.71 5.77
C ASP A 230 15.55 -26.42 4.71
N SER A 231 15.18 -26.30 3.43
CA SER A 231 15.87 -26.91 2.28
C SER A 231 17.11 -26.12 1.79
N ASP A 232 17.89 -26.71 0.87
CA ASP A 232 18.95 -25.95 0.20
C ASP A 232 18.32 -24.93 -0.76
N SER A 233 18.90 -23.72 -0.84
CA SER A 233 18.33 -22.68 -1.71
C SER A 233 18.33 -23.12 -3.18
N THR A 234 19.26 -23.97 -3.60
CA THR A 234 19.32 -24.49 -4.98
C THR A 234 18.14 -25.39 -5.34
N ASP A 235 17.42 -25.97 -4.37
CA ASP A 235 16.19 -26.73 -4.60
C ASP A 235 15.05 -25.81 -5.11
N MET A 236 15.09 -24.53 -4.75
CA MET A 236 14.13 -23.52 -5.23
C MET A 236 14.26 -23.28 -6.73
N LEU A 237 15.43 -23.57 -7.32
CA LEU A 237 15.64 -23.48 -8.76
C LEU A 237 14.87 -24.56 -9.52
N ASP A 238 14.25 -25.53 -8.88
CA ASP A 238 13.42 -26.53 -9.58
C ASP A 238 11.92 -26.16 -9.56
N ASN A 239 11.56 -25.05 -8.90
CA ASN A 239 10.18 -24.59 -8.77
C ASN A 239 9.86 -23.49 -9.80
N SER A 240 9.01 -23.82 -10.78
CA SER A 240 8.58 -22.92 -11.85
C SER A 240 7.39 -22.02 -11.48
N SER A 241 6.79 -22.22 -10.30
CA SER A 241 5.68 -21.40 -9.79
C SER A 241 6.17 -20.38 -8.77
N ALA A 242 5.53 -19.22 -8.71
CA ALA A 242 5.85 -18.19 -7.71
C ALA A 242 5.49 -18.69 -6.30
N LEU A 243 6.49 -18.91 -5.44
CA LEU A 243 6.29 -19.46 -4.10
C LEU A 243 5.99 -18.38 -3.07
N TRP A 244 6.64 -17.23 -3.19
CA TRP A 244 6.70 -16.17 -2.18
C TRP A 244 5.70 -15.05 -2.45
N ASP A 245 5.28 -14.33 -1.41
CA ASP A 245 4.58 -13.05 -1.60
C ASP A 245 5.60 -11.89 -1.60
N LEU A 246 5.92 -11.37 -2.79
CA LEU A 246 6.88 -10.24 -2.88
C LEU A 246 6.35 -8.97 -2.21
N HIS A 247 5.04 -8.86 -1.94
CA HIS A 247 4.47 -7.75 -1.17
C HIS A 247 5.11 -7.63 0.23
N ASP A 248 5.62 -8.74 0.78
CA ASP A 248 6.30 -8.74 2.08
C ASP A 248 7.55 -7.84 2.12
N PHE A 249 8.16 -7.52 0.97
CA PHE A 249 9.25 -6.54 0.90
C PHE A 249 8.77 -5.09 1.03
N ALA A 250 7.50 -4.80 0.69
CA ALA A 250 6.89 -3.51 1.00
C ALA A 250 6.64 -3.38 2.51
N HIS A 251 6.18 -4.46 3.16
CA HIS A 251 6.11 -4.57 4.62
C HIS A 251 7.47 -4.36 5.28
N LEU A 252 8.52 -4.99 4.76
CA LEU A 252 9.89 -4.83 5.29
C LEU A 252 10.38 -3.39 5.16
N THR A 253 10.09 -2.75 4.03
CA THR A 253 10.45 -1.35 3.81
C THR A 253 9.70 -0.44 4.79
N ALA A 254 8.38 -0.63 4.98
CA ALA A 254 7.59 0.15 5.94
C ALA A 254 8.08 -0.04 7.37
N ALA A 255 8.26 -1.29 7.82
CA ALA A 255 8.80 -1.61 9.14
C ALA A 255 10.21 -1.02 9.34
N SER A 256 11.03 -0.95 8.29
CA SER A 256 12.36 -0.33 8.35
C SER A 256 12.33 1.20 8.44
N VAL A 257 11.22 1.83 8.05
CA VAL A 257 11.02 3.28 8.22
C VAL A 257 10.72 3.59 9.68
N CYS A 258 9.80 2.89 10.33
CA CYS A 258 9.48 3.06 11.76
C CYS A 258 8.95 1.74 12.35
N PRO A 259 9.79 0.94 13.01
CA PRO A 259 9.43 -0.38 13.54
C PRO A 259 8.25 -0.35 14.52
N GLU A 260 8.21 0.66 15.38
CA GLU A 260 7.23 0.79 16.46
C GLU A 260 5.80 0.96 15.92
N LEU A 261 5.70 1.66 14.78
CA LEU A 261 4.45 1.95 14.09
C LEU A 261 4.07 0.88 13.06
N TYR A 262 5.05 0.43 12.26
CA TYR A 262 4.81 -0.35 11.04
C TYR A 262 5.40 -1.76 11.09
N GLY A 263 6.06 -2.13 12.20
CA GLY A 263 6.52 -3.48 12.44
C GLY A 263 5.39 -4.44 12.81
N SER A 264 5.53 -5.69 12.42
CA SER A 264 4.61 -6.76 12.77
C SER A 264 4.64 -7.01 14.28
N LYS A 265 3.46 -6.94 14.89
CA LYS A 265 3.24 -7.20 16.33
C LYS A 265 2.71 -8.61 16.58
N TYR A 266 2.75 -9.49 15.57
CA TYR A 266 2.07 -10.78 15.61
C TYR A 266 2.59 -11.67 16.75
N PHE A 267 3.91 -11.75 16.89
CA PHE A 267 4.54 -12.70 17.81
C PHE A 267 4.70 -12.12 19.22
N THR A 268 4.70 -10.80 19.35
CA THR A 268 4.83 -10.10 20.64
C THR A 268 3.48 -9.91 21.34
N HIS A 269 2.40 -9.69 20.57
CA HIS A 269 1.07 -9.37 21.12
C HIS A 269 -0.08 -10.20 20.51
N LEU A 270 -0.19 -10.37 19.19
CA LEU A 270 -1.32 -11.11 18.59
C LEU A 270 -1.41 -12.56 19.09
N ILE A 271 -0.27 -13.21 19.32
CA ILE A 271 -0.21 -14.60 19.81
C ILE A 271 -0.84 -14.79 21.19
N LYS A 272 -0.92 -13.70 21.98
CA LYS A 272 -1.50 -13.66 23.32
C LYS A 272 -3.02 -13.40 23.27
N LEU A 273 -3.56 -12.99 22.13
CA LEU A 273 -5.01 -12.78 21.98
C LEU A 273 -5.76 -14.12 21.85
N PRO A 274 -7.02 -14.19 22.31
CA PRO A 274 -7.89 -15.35 22.10
C PRO A 274 -7.98 -15.77 20.62
N SER A 275 -8.13 -17.07 20.38
CA SER A 275 -8.22 -17.63 19.02
C SER A 275 -9.32 -17.01 18.16
N LYS A 276 -10.45 -16.63 18.78
CA LYS A 276 -11.56 -15.93 18.11
C LYS A 276 -11.16 -14.57 17.54
N LEU A 277 -10.26 -13.84 18.20
CA LEU A 277 -9.75 -12.55 17.73
C LEU A 277 -8.66 -12.73 16.67
N THR A 278 -7.75 -13.69 16.87
CA THR A 278 -6.74 -13.99 15.83
C THR A 278 -7.36 -14.47 14.51
N ALA A 279 -8.53 -15.13 14.56
CA ALA A 279 -9.29 -15.52 13.38
C ALA A 279 -9.82 -14.34 12.54
N LEU A 280 -9.98 -13.15 13.15
CA LEU A 280 -10.35 -11.92 12.42
C LEU A 280 -9.24 -11.49 11.46
N ILE A 281 -7.98 -11.73 11.80
CA ILE A 281 -6.84 -11.38 10.95
C ILE A 281 -6.59 -12.49 9.92
N ARG A 282 -6.47 -13.74 10.39
CA ARG A 282 -6.11 -14.88 9.55
C ARG A 282 -7.17 -15.26 8.51
N SER A 283 -8.41 -14.80 8.68
CA SER A 283 -9.50 -14.91 7.71
C SER A 283 -9.73 -16.34 7.16
N PRO A 284 -9.91 -17.34 8.03
CA PRO A 284 -10.14 -18.70 7.58
C PRO A 284 -11.43 -18.79 6.76
N LYS A 285 -11.42 -19.60 5.69
CA LYS A 285 -12.60 -19.87 4.83
C LYS A 285 -13.24 -18.61 4.23
N MET A 286 -12.45 -17.56 3.97
CA MET A 286 -12.99 -16.31 3.40
C MET A 286 -13.68 -16.52 2.05
N LYS A 287 -13.22 -17.47 1.23
CA LYS A 287 -13.80 -17.77 -0.11
C LYS A 287 -15.03 -18.69 -0.07
N THR A 288 -15.88 -18.58 0.94
CA THR A 288 -17.06 -19.43 1.09
C THR A 288 -18.34 -18.59 1.17
N ALA A 289 -19.50 -19.20 0.95
CA ALA A 289 -20.79 -18.48 1.00
C ALA A 289 -21.20 -18.05 2.42
N ASP A 290 -20.59 -18.61 3.46
CA ASP A 290 -20.79 -18.18 4.86
C ASP A 290 -19.43 -18.10 5.59
N PRO A 291 -18.62 -17.07 5.29
CA PRO A 291 -17.32 -16.94 5.93
C PRO A 291 -17.50 -16.67 7.42
N THR A 292 -16.62 -17.22 8.25
CA THR A 292 -16.68 -17.05 9.71
C THR A 292 -15.28 -16.77 10.26
N PRO A 293 -15.03 -15.58 10.84
CA PRO A 293 -15.96 -14.45 11.04
C PRO A 293 -16.26 -13.65 9.75
N ARG A 294 -17.49 -13.15 9.59
CA ARG A 294 -17.89 -12.30 8.44
C ARG A 294 -17.25 -10.92 8.41
N CYS A 295 -16.75 -10.44 9.55
CA CYS A 295 -16.02 -9.17 9.69
C CYS A 295 -14.50 -9.34 9.65
N SER A 296 -13.99 -10.52 9.26
CA SER A 296 -12.54 -10.72 9.18
C SER A 296 -11.93 -9.80 8.12
N ASP A 297 -10.69 -9.40 8.36
CA ASP A 297 -9.97 -8.43 7.54
C ASP A 297 -9.90 -8.86 6.07
N GLY A 298 -9.66 -10.15 5.83
CA GLY A 298 -9.60 -10.75 4.49
C GLY A 298 -10.96 -10.86 3.79
N VAL A 299 -12.06 -11.08 4.51
CA VAL A 299 -13.42 -11.07 3.91
C VAL A 299 -13.74 -9.65 3.44
N VAL A 300 -13.61 -8.68 4.34
CA VAL A 300 -13.93 -7.28 4.02
C VAL A 300 -13.02 -6.76 2.91
N PHE A 301 -11.71 -7.02 2.99
CA PHE A 301 -10.76 -6.53 2.01
C PHE A 301 -10.83 -7.27 0.67
N SER A 302 -10.73 -8.60 0.65
CA SER A 302 -10.58 -9.35 -0.60
C SER A 302 -11.92 -9.58 -1.31
N GLU A 303 -13.00 -9.76 -0.56
CA GLU A 303 -14.27 -10.23 -1.13
C GLU A 303 -15.32 -9.11 -1.23
N LEU A 304 -15.45 -8.23 -0.23
CA LEU A 304 -16.49 -7.19 -0.24
C LEU A 304 -16.02 -5.90 -0.92
N LEU A 305 -14.89 -5.34 -0.48
CA LEU A 305 -14.34 -4.09 -1.02
C LEU A 305 -13.94 -4.21 -2.50
N THR A 306 -13.61 -5.40 -2.99
CA THR A 306 -13.31 -5.61 -4.41
C THR A 306 -14.54 -5.36 -5.28
N VAL A 307 -15.71 -5.85 -4.87
CA VAL A 307 -16.96 -5.64 -5.61
C VAL A 307 -17.32 -4.17 -5.59
N LEU A 308 -17.35 -3.55 -4.40
CA LEU A 308 -17.67 -2.12 -4.25
C LEU A 308 -16.75 -1.24 -5.11
N PHE A 309 -15.43 -1.44 -5.02
CA PHE A 309 -14.48 -0.67 -5.83
C PHE A 309 -14.73 -0.85 -7.34
N THR A 310 -14.96 -2.08 -7.79
CA THR A 310 -15.16 -2.37 -9.21
C THR A 310 -16.42 -1.68 -9.73
N SER A 311 -17.53 -1.79 -9.00
CA SER A 311 -18.80 -1.14 -9.34
C SER A 311 -18.67 0.38 -9.45
N GLU A 312 -17.98 1.01 -8.49
CA GLU A 312 -17.76 2.47 -8.51
C GLU A 312 -16.87 2.91 -9.69
N ILE A 313 -15.78 2.18 -9.96
CA ILE A 313 -14.91 2.49 -11.10
C ILE A 313 -15.65 2.34 -12.43
N GLU A 314 -16.44 1.28 -12.58
CA GLU A 314 -17.24 1.08 -13.80
C GLU A 314 -18.30 2.17 -13.97
N ALA A 315 -18.93 2.63 -12.89
CA ALA A 315 -19.88 3.75 -12.93
C ALA A 315 -19.19 5.06 -13.33
N VAL A 316 -17.97 5.31 -12.87
CA VAL A 316 -17.15 6.46 -13.34
C VAL A 316 -16.82 6.33 -14.82
N GLN A 317 -16.44 5.14 -15.29
CA GLN A 317 -16.15 4.90 -16.71
C GLN A 317 -17.38 5.07 -17.61
N ARG A 318 -18.58 4.78 -17.12
CA ARG A 318 -19.85 5.06 -17.79
C ARG A 318 -20.33 6.51 -17.64
N ALA A 319 -19.55 7.37 -16.98
CA ALA A 319 -19.90 8.75 -16.64
C ALA A 319 -21.19 8.90 -15.81
N GLU A 320 -21.56 7.87 -15.04
CA GLU A 320 -22.72 7.87 -14.12
C GLU A 320 -22.37 8.50 -12.77
N LYS A 321 -21.09 8.47 -12.40
CA LYS A 321 -20.57 9.01 -11.14
C LYS A 321 -19.28 9.78 -11.37
N THR A 322 -19.00 10.68 -10.44
CA THR A 322 -17.75 11.45 -10.41
C THR A 322 -17.16 11.35 -9.03
N HIS A 323 -15.90 10.92 -8.94
CA HIS A 323 -15.19 10.81 -7.67
C HIS A 323 -13.95 11.70 -7.62
N THR A 324 -13.26 11.75 -6.49
CA THR A 324 -11.80 11.91 -6.38
C THR A 324 -11.30 10.63 -5.72
N TYR A 325 -10.00 10.30 -5.71
CA TYR A 325 -9.57 9.08 -5.00
C TYR A 325 -9.94 9.17 -3.50
N ALA A 326 -9.94 10.36 -2.92
CA ALA A 326 -10.45 10.62 -1.57
C ALA A 326 -11.96 10.36 -1.45
N SER A 327 -12.80 10.88 -2.35
CA SER A 327 -14.25 10.65 -2.25
C SER A 327 -14.66 9.22 -2.60
N LEU A 328 -13.89 8.52 -3.46
CA LEU A 328 -14.05 7.10 -3.70
C LEU A 328 -13.75 6.31 -2.42
N ALA A 329 -12.61 6.57 -1.77
CA ALA A 329 -12.27 5.91 -0.51
C ALA A 329 -13.32 6.18 0.58
N ASP A 330 -13.86 7.39 0.67
CA ASP A 330 -14.93 7.75 1.61
C ASP A 330 -16.24 7.01 1.31
N THR A 331 -16.66 6.96 0.05
CA THR A 331 -17.86 6.23 -0.40
C THR A 331 -17.77 4.74 -0.04
N LEU A 332 -16.65 4.10 -0.38
CA LEU A 332 -16.43 2.69 -0.04
C LEU A 332 -16.37 2.48 1.49
N ALA A 333 -15.82 3.43 2.23
CA ALA A 333 -15.73 3.36 3.68
C ALA A 333 -17.11 3.47 4.37
N GLU A 334 -18.01 4.27 3.83
CA GLU A 334 -19.40 4.39 4.28
C GLU A 334 -20.14 3.05 4.19
N ASP A 335 -20.09 2.41 3.02
CA ASP A 335 -20.73 1.10 2.79
C ASP A 335 -20.16 0.01 3.72
N VAL A 336 -18.84 -0.02 3.87
CA VAL A 336 -18.18 -0.99 4.78
C VAL A 336 -18.52 -0.69 6.24
N ALA A 337 -18.58 0.59 6.65
CA ALA A 337 -18.96 0.95 8.01
C ALA A 337 -20.41 0.53 8.32
N ASP A 338 -21.33 0.71 7.37
CA ASP A 338 -22.72 0.26 7.53
C ASP A 338 -22.82 -1.26 7.58
N TYR A 339 -22.05 -1.98 6.77
CA TYR A 339 -21.97 -3.44 6.82
C TYR A 339 -21.46 -3.93 8.18
N LEU A 340 -20.35 -3.36 8.68
CA LEU A 340 -19.77 -3.73 9.98
C LEU A 340 -20.70 -3.42 11.15
N MET A 341 -21.58 -2.42 11.01
CA MET A 341 -22.63 -2.09 11.97
C MET A 341 -23.91 -2.92 11.77
N GLY A 342 -23.93 -3.87 10.83
CA GLY A 342 -25.08 -4.73 10.54
C GLY A 342 -26.26 -4.03 9.83
N LYS A 343 -26.04 -2.85 9.26
CA LYS A 343 -27.09 -2.01 8.66
C LYS A 343 -27.38 -2.31 7.19
N CYS A 344 -26.42 -2.89 6.47
CA CYS A 344 -26.58 -3.25 5.07
C CYS A 344 -25.99 -4.63 4.77
N GLU A 345 -26.32 -5.13 3.58
CA GLU A 345 -25.69 -6.33 3.00
C GLU A 345 -24.72 -5.92 1.91
N LEU A 346 -23.61 -6.65 1.79
CA LEU A 346 -22.62 -6.47 0.71
C LEU A 346 -22.45 -7.76 -0.08
N GLN A 347 -22.28 -7.62 -1.39
CA GLN A 347 -22.06 -8.75 -2.27
C GLN A 347 -20.65 -9.33 -2.08
N HIS A 348 -20.58 -10.65 -1.93
CA HIS A 348 -19.35 -11.40 -1.84
C HIS A 348 -18.79 -11.75 -3.23
N LEU A 349 -17.57 -11.30 -3.54
CA LEU A 349 -16.96 -11.47 -4.87
C LEU A 349 -17.00 -12.92 -5.37
N THR A 350 -16.45 -13.87 -4.60
CA THR A 350 -16.25 -15.24 -5.10
C THR A 350 -17.56 -16.01 -5.32
N THR A 351 -18.60 -15.71 -4.53
CA THR A 351 -19.83 -16.53 -4.48
C THR A 351 -21.05 -15.80 -5.00
N GLY A 352 -20.97 -14.49 -5.19
CA GLY A 352 -22.10 -13.62 -5.53
C GLY A 352 -23.13 -13.45 -4.41
N ALA A 353 -22.95 -14.10 -3.25
CA ALA A 353 -23.90 -14.08 -2.15
C ALA A 353 -23.94 -12.70 -1.47
N MET A 354 -25.13 -12.25 -1.08
CA MET A 354 -25.27 -11.07 -0.21
C MET A 354 -24.96 -11.47 1.24
N LEU A 355 -23.98 -10.81 1.84
CA LEU A 355 -23.57 -11.03 3.21
C LEU A 355 -24.01 -9.87 4.08
N GLN A 356 -24.57 -10.20 5.24
CA GLN A 356 -24.81 -9.26 6.33
C GLN A 356 -23.98 -9.64 7.55
N ALA A 357 -23.48 -8.65 8.31
CA ALA A 357 -22.95 -8.93 9.64
C ALA A 357 -24.07 -9.41 10.57
N LYS A 358 -23.88 -10.56 11.23
CA LYS A 358 -24.91 -11.15 12.13
C LYS A 358 -25.22 -10.26 13.33
N LYS A 359 -24.25 -9.44 13.75
CA LYS A 359 -24.31 -8.44 14.81
C LYS A 359 -23.37 -7.30 14.44
N PRO A 360 -23.59 -6.07 14.96
CA PRO A 360 -22.58 -5.02 14.90
C PRO A 360 -21.25 -5.51 15.46
N ILE A 361 -20.15 -5.07 14.86
CA ILE A 361 -18.81 -5.34 15.35
C ILE A 361 -18.63 -4.79 16.77
N SER A 362 -17.95 -5.54 17.66
CA SER A 362 -17.63 -5.05 19.00
C SER A 362 -16.37 -4.20 19.03
N ALA A 363 -16.19 -3.39 20.08
CA ALA A 363 -15.01 -2.54 20.25
C ALA A 363 -13.70 -3.35 20.24
N VAL A 364 -13.68 -4.51 20.92
CA VAL A 364 -12.53 -5.43 20.94
C VAL A 364 -12.21 -6.00 19.55
N GLN A 365 -13.24 -6.36 18.77
CA GLN A 365 -13.03 -6.85 17.40
C GLN A 365 -12.48 -5.73 16.50
N LEU A 366 -13.02 -4.52 16.62
CA LEU A 366 -12.56 -3.34 15.89
C LEU A 366 -11.11 -3.01 16.23
N ALA A 367 -10.76 -2.92 17.51
CA ALA A 367 -9.39 -2.66 17.97
C ALA A 367 -8.40 -3.72 17.47
N THR A 368 -8.81 -4.99 17.46
CA THR A 368 -7.99 -6.08 16.90
C THR A 368 -7.67 -5.84 15.42
N LEU A 369 -8.68 -5.49 14.63
CA LEU A 369 -8.55 -5.28 13.19
C LEU A 369 -7.80 -3.99 12.84
N VAL A 370 -8.02 -2.90 13.59
CA VAL A 370 -7.35 -1.61 13.37
C VAL A 370 -5.83 -1.74 13.50
N GLN A 371 -5.35 -2.45 14.53
CA GLN A 371 -3.92 -2.69 14.73
C GLN A 371 -3.28 -3.45 13.56
N ASN A 372 -4.01 -4.43 12.98
CA ASN A 372 -3.55 -5.12 11.77
C ASN A 372 -3.58 -4.20 10.55
N LYS A 373 -4.60 -3.34 10.44
CA LYS A 373 -4.73 -2.44 9.30
C LYS A 373 -3.59 -1.44 9.19
N ALA A 374 -3.03 -0.99 10.31
CA ALA A 374 -1.87 -0.11 10.32
C ALA A 374 -0.63 -0.76 9.65
N TYR A 375 -0.46 -2.07 9.82
CA TYR A 375 0.58 -2.86 9.15
C TYR A 375 0.31 -2.97 7.64
N GLU A 376 -0.89 -3.41 7.26
CA GLU A 376 -1.26 -3.65 5.86
C GLU A 376 -1.32 -2.39 4.99
N LEU A 377 -1.93 -1.30 5.49
CA LEU A 377 -2.10 -0.08 4.70
C LEU A 377 -0.74 0.56 4.37
N THR A 378 0.16 0.62 5.34
CA THR A 378 1.44 1.33 5.17
C THR A 378 2.34 0.62 4.15
N ALA A 379 2.29 -0.72 4.12
CA ALA A 379 2.90 -1.51 3.05
C ALA A 379 2.27 -1.26 1.68
N SER A 380 0.92 -1.22 1.58
CA SER A 380 0.26 -0.93 0.30
C SER A 380 0.56 0.48 -0.23
N GLU A 381 0.70 1.47 0.65
CA GLU A 381 1.07 2.82 0.26
C GLU A 381 2.49 2.83 -0.32
N ILE A 382 3.47 2.28 0.41
CA ILE A 382 4.90 2.36 0.02
C ILE A 382 5.25 1.43 -1.13
N GLU A 383 4.41 0.45 -1.43
CA GLU A 383 4.66 -0.62 -2.41
C GLU A 383 5.17 -0.10 -3.75
N GLN A 384 4.55 0.93 -4.31
CA GLN A 384 4.96 1.53 -5.60
C GLN A 384 6.41 2.06 -5.63
N ARG A 385 7.01 2.31 -4.46
CA ARG A 385 8.42 2.70 -4.31
C ARG A 385 9.35 1.51 -4.25
N VAL A 386 8.82 0.31 -4.02
CA VAL A 386 9.58 -0.94 -3.90
C VAL A 386 9.41 -1.78 -5.16
N MET A 387 8.20 -1.85 -5.71
CA MET A 387 7.82 -2.71 -6.82
C MET A 387 6.60 -2.14 -7.55
N THR A 388 6.23 -2.71 -8.69
CA THR A 388 5.00 -2.36 -9.40
C THR A 388 3.98 -3.48 -9.24
N ARG A 389 2.76 -3.11 -8.84
CA ARG A 389 1.67 -4.07 -8.72
C ARG A 389 0.93 -4.25 -10.04
N GLY A 390 0.89 -5.50 -10.50
CA GLY A 390 0.08 -5.96 -11.62
C GLY A 390 -1.19 -6.67 -11.16
N GLY A 391 -1.77 -7.43 -12.09
CA GLY A 391 -2.96 -8.25 -11.87
C GLY A 391 -2.68 -9.74 -11.93
N PRO A 392 -3.72 -10.58 -11.76
CA PRO A 392 -3.66 -11.98 -12.19
C PRO A 392 -3.20 -12.09 -13.65
N ALA A 393 -2.51 -13.17 -14.00
CA ALA A 393 -2.13 -13.42 -15.39
C ALA A 393 -3.37 -13.48 -16.30
N GLY A 394 -3.33 -12.79 -17.43
CA GLY A 394 -4.42 -12.68 -18.39
C GLY A 394 -5.51 -11.64 -18.04
N ASP A 395 -5.41 -10.93 -16.92
CA ASP A 395 -6.36 -9.84 -16.62
C ASP A 395 -6.04 -8.63 -17.49
N SER A 396 -6.98 -8.26 -18.37
CA SER A 396 -6.80 -7.16 -19.33
C SER A 396 -6.61 -5.78 -18.69
N ARG A 397 -6.88 -5.64 -17.38
CA ARG A 397 -6.61 -4.40 -16.62
C ARG A 397 -5.14 -4.29 -16.20
N ASP A 398 -4.36 -5.36 -16.32
CA ASP A 398 -2.90 -5.33 -16.14
C ASP A 398 -2.26 -4.95 -17.48
N GLU A 399 -2.06 -3.65 -17.66
CA GLU A 399 -1.51 -3.08 -18.89
C GLU A 399 -0.07 -3.51 -19.18
N LEU A 400 0.63 -4.11 -18.21
CA LEU A 400 1.98 -4.62 -18.38
C LEU A 400 1.97 -6.06 -18.92
N ASP A 401 0.94 -6.85 -18.61
CA ASP A 401 0.94 -8.30 -18.84
C ASP A 401 1.09 -8.65 -20.31
N SER A 402 0.39 -7.93 -21.19
CA SER A 402 0.41 -8.14 -22.65
C SER A 402 1.62 -7.52 -23.35
N ARG A 403 2.47 -6.76 -22.65
CA ARG A 403 3.62 -6.08 -23.24
C ARG A 403 4.86 -6.96 -23.20
N SER A 404 5.72 -6.82 -24.21
CA SER A 404 7.06 -7.39 -24.15
C SER A 404 7.89 -6.77 -23.00
N PRO A 405 8.91 -7.45 -22.47
CA PRO A 405 9.75 -6.92 -21.39
C PRO A 405 10.34 -5.54 -21.68
N PHE A 406 10.80 -5.27 -22.91
CA PHE A 406 11.29 -3.94 -23.27
C PHE A 406 10.17 -2.88 -23.24
N GLU A 407 8.99 -3.21 -23.77
CA GLU A 407 7.83 -2.32 -23.73
C GLU A 407 7.34 -2.07 -22.30
N ARG A 408 7.47 -3.03 -21.38
CA ARG A 408 7.19 -2.82 -19.95
C ARG A 408 8.13 -1.79 -19.34
N ILE A 409 9.44 -1.89 -19.60
CA ILE A 409 10.44 -0.89 -19.15
C ILE A 409 10.08 0.48 -19.71
N LYS A 410 9.87 0.56 -21.04
CA LYS A 410 9.55 1.83 -21.70
C LYS A 410 8.25 2.43 -21.17
N PHE A 411 7.21 1.62 -20.99
CA PHE A 411 5.94 2.07 -20.43
C PHE A 411 6.13 2.61 -19.01
N LEU A 412 6.76 1.85 -18.10
CA LEU A 412 6.97 2.28 -16.71
C LEU A 412 7.88 3.51 -16.59
N ALA A 413 8.90 3.64 -17.44
CA ALA A 413 9.77 4.81 -17.47
C ALA A 413 9.01 6.12 -17.78
N HIS A 414 8.02 6.05 -18.66
CA HIS A 414 7.24 7.20 -19.13
C HIS A 414 5.91 7.38 -18.38
N CYS A 415 5.37 6.33 -17.76
CA CYS A 415 4.13 6.36 -17.02
C CYS A 415 4.24 7.32 -15.81
N ARG A 416 3.30 8.26 -15.71
CA ARG A 416 3.22 9.21 -14.59
C ARG A 416 1.98 9.00 -13.72
N ARG A 417 1.14 8.02 -14.07
CA ARG A 417 -0.05 7.65 -13.31
C ARG A 417 0.13 6.36 -12.54
N TRP A 418 -0.78 6.11 -11.62
CA TRP A 418 -0.95 4.82 -10.96
C TRP A 418 -1.72 3.86 -11.88
N LEU A 419 -1.36 2.58 -11.84
CA LEU A 419 -2.01 1.50 -12.58
C LEU A 419 -3.23 1.00 -11.82
N TYR A 420 -4.15 0.36 -12.54
CA TYR A 420 -5.42 -0.14 -11.99
C TYR A 420 -5.24 -0.91 -10.68
N PHE A 421 -4.32 -1.87 -10.64
CA PHE A 421 -4.13 -2.73 -9.48
C PHE A 421 -3.46 -2.03 -8.29
N GLU A 422 -2.60 -1.04 -8.54
CA GLU A 422 -2.01 -0.20 -7.49
C GLU A 422 -3.10 0.69 -6.86
N VAL A 423 -3.88 1.40 -7.69
CA VAL A 423 -5.01 2.22 -7.24
C VAL A 423 -6.00 1.37 -6.45
N ARG A 424 -6.43 0.23 -7.03
CA ARG A 424 -7.39 -0.67 -6.40
C ARG A 424 -6.93 -1.09 -5.01
N ASN A 425 -5.69 -1.54 -4.86
CA ASN A 425 -5.21 -2.04 -3.58
C ASN A 425 -5.15 -0.92 -2.54
N THR A 426 -4.53 0.20 -2.90
CA THR A 426 -4.35 1.35 -1.99
C THR A 426 -5.69 1.97 -1.58
N ILE A 427 -6.62 2.21 -2.51
CA ILE A 427 -7.94 2.76 -2.20
C ILE A 427 -8.73 1.83 -1.29
N LYS A 428 -8.71 0.52 -1.53
CA LYS A 428 -9.38 -0.43 -0.65
C LYS A 428 -8.80 -0.40 0.77
N HIS A 429 -7.47 -0.34 0.93
CA HIS A 429 -6.87 -0.24 2.27
C HIS A 429 -7.23 1.09 2.96
N ARG A 430 -7.20 2.21 2.22
CA ARG A 430 -7.61 3.54 2.73
C ARG A 430 -9.08 3.52 3.18
N ALA A 431 -9.97 3.03 2.32
CA ALA A 431 -11.39 2.88 2.63
C ALA A 431 -11.62 2.01 3.86
N HIS A 432 -10.88 0.90 3.97
CA HIS A 432 -11.00 -0.01 5.11
C HIS A 432 -10.57 0.63 6.43
N LYS A 433 -9.43 1.34 6.46
CA LYS A 433 -9.00 2.10 7.66
C LYS A 433 -10.02 3.20 8.00
N LEU A 434 -10.54 3.90 7.00
CA LEU A 434 -11.53 4.94 7.19
C LEU A 434 -12.88 4.40 7.68
N ALA A 435 -13.30 3.21 7.22
CA ALA A 435 -14.48 2.53 7.71
C ALA A 435 -14.35 2.24 9.21
N TYR A 436 -13.18 1.74 9.64
CA TYR A 436 -12.92 1.51 11.07
C TYR A 436 -13.00 2.78 11.90
N LYS A 437 -12.47 3.91 11.39
CA LYS A 437 -12.62 5.22 12.03
C LYS A 437 -14.10 5.60 12.17
N LYS A 438 -14.87 5.53 11.08
CA LYS A 438 -16.31 5.86 11.06
C LYS A 438 -17.10 4.98 12.02
N VAL A 439 -16.81 3.68 12.07
CA VAL A 439 -17.42 2.74 13.03
C VAL A 439 -17.14 3.18 14.46
N ALA A 440 -15.88 3.48 14.81
CA ALA A 440 -15.54 3.92 16.16
C ALA A 440 -16.26 5.22 16.55
N GLU A 441 -16.27 6.22 15.66
CA GLU A 441 -16.98 7.49 15.87
C GLU A 441 -18.49 7.28 16.06
N ARG A 442 -19.11 6.40 15.27
CA ARG A 442 -20.54 6.07 15.39
C ARG A 442 -20.86 5.32 16.67
N MET A 443 -20.00 4.41 17.12
CA MET A 443 -20.18 3.69 18.38
C MET A 443 -20.10 4.66 19.57
N LEU A 444 -19.16 5.61 19.56
CA LEU A 444 -19.05 6.62 20.61
C LEU A 444 -20.22 7.62 20.63
N ALA A 445 -20.76 7.96 19.45
CA ALA A 445 -21.89 8.87 19.31
C ALA A 445 -23.25 8.27 19.71
N GLN A 446 -23.36 6.93 19.71
CA GLN A 446 -24.49 6.24 20.34
C GLN A 446 -24.33 6.43 21.86
N GLY A 447 -25.09 7.36 22.44
CA GLY A 447 -24.95 7.81 23.84
C GLY A 447 -25.13 6.71 24.90
N ASP A 448 -25.17 7.10 26.19
CA ASP A 448 -25.15 6.23 27.39
C ASP A 448 -26.32 5.22 27.55
N GLY A 449 -27.09 4.95 26.50
CA GLY A 449 -28.13 3.93 26.48
C GLY A 449 -27.53 2.53 26.37
N SER A 450 -27.27 1.87 27.50
CA SER A 450 -27.14 0.41 27.75
C SER A 450 -26.32 -0.47 26.80
N SER A 451 -25.69 0.06 25.74
CA SER A 451 -25.14 -0.72 24.63
C SER A 451 -23.61 -0.70 24.56
N ILE A 452 -22.95 0.32 25.12
CA ILE A 452 -21.48 0.39 25.21
C ILE A 452 -21.06 0.58 26.66
N THR A 453 -20.07 -0.19 27.10
CA THR A 453 -19.52 -0.09 28.45
C THR A 453 -18.50 1.05 28.55
N THR A 454 -18.12 1.45 29.78
CA THR A 454 -17.01 2.40 29.99
C THR A 454 -15.72 1.89 29.36
N ASP A 455 -15.46 0.59 29.50
CA ASP A 455 -14.32 -0.10 28.92
C ASP A 455 -14.34 -0.04 27.38
N ASP A 456 -15.51 -0.23 26.76
CA ASP A 456 -15.66 -0.04 25.32
C ASP A 456 -15.36 1.40 24.90
N ARG A 457 -15.83 2.40 25.66
CA ARG A 457 -15.56 3.82 25.36
C ARG A 457 -14.06 4.11 25.35
N VAL A 458 -13.34 3.69 26.40
CA VAL A 458 -11.88 3.88 26.51
C VAL A 458 -11.16 3.20 25.34
N LEU A 459 -11.53 1.96 25.01
CA LEU A 459 -10.91 1.24 23.91
C LEU A 459 -11.20 1.89 22.55
N LEU A 460 -12.40 2.44 22.34
CA LEU A 460 -12.78 3.16 21.12
C LEU A 460 -12.02 4.48 20.97
N GLU A 461 -11.78 5.20 22.06
CA GLU A 461 -10.92 6.40 22.07
C GLU A 461 -9.48 6.03 21.68
N GLN A 462 -8.94 4.97 22.29
CA GLN A 462 -7.62 4.43 21.92
C GLN A 462 -7.53 3.99 20.45
N VAL A 463 -8.61 3.44 19.89
CA VAL A 463 -8.69 3.13 18.45
C VAL A 463 -8.54 4.39 17.60
N LEU A 464 -9.22 5.47 17.96
CA LEU A 464 -9.13 6.74 17.23
C LEU A 464 -7.73 7.35 17.36
N ASP A 465 -7.14 7.32 18.55
CA ASP A 465 -5.78 7.78 18.81
C ASP A 465 -4.77 7.00 17.96
N HIS A 466 -4.90 5.67 17.92
CA HIS A 466 -4.06 4.82 17.07
C HIS A 466 -4.20 5.15 15.58
N ILE A 467 -5.42 5.37 15.09
CA ILE A 467 -5.69 5.72 13.69
C ILE A 467 -5.04 7.05 13.32
N ARG A 468 -5.04 8.01 14.25
CA ARG A 468 -4.49 9.37 14.13
C ARG A 468 -3.00 9.46 14.45
N TYR A 469 -2.40 8.38 14.93
CA TYR A 469 -1.02 8.32 15.42
C TYR A 469 -0.75 9.22 16.62
N GLU A 470 -1.75 9.47 17.49
CA GLU A 470 -1.54 10.29 18.69
C GLU A 470 -0.39 9.73 19.56
N GLY A 471 0.48 10.62 20.05
CA GLY A 471 1.63 10.26 20.88
C GLY A 471 2.83 9.66 20.16
N TRP A 472 2.86 9.66 18.82
CA TRP A 472 3.99 9.06 18.06
C TRP A 472 5.34 9.75 18.27
N GLU A 473 5.36 11.08 18.39
CA GLU A 473 6.60 11.84 18.60
C GLU A 473 7.22 11.59 19.99
N SER A 474 6.39 11.24 20.98
CA SER A 474 6.81 10.95 22.36
C SER A 474 6.99 9.45 22.63
N ASN A 475 6.94 8.60 21.59
CA ASN A 475 6.97 7.14 21.71
C ASN A 475 5.88 6.56 22.63
N ALA A 476 4.73 7.24 22.69
CA ALA A 476 3.58 6.90 23.52
C ALA A 476 2.43 6.28 22.71
N ILE A 477 2.72 5.70 21.54
CA ILE A 477 1.70 5.12 20.66
C ILE A 477 1.01 3.96 21.35
N VAL A 478 -0.32 3.97 21.31
CA VAL A 478 -1.13 2.87 21.82
C VAL A 478 -0.95 1.61 20.98
N ASN A 479 -0.60 0.52 21.64
CA ASN A 479 -0.68 -0.83 21.09
C ASN A 479 -2.04 -1.44 21.46
N LEU A 480 -2.95 -1.49 20.50
CA LEU A 480 -4.34 -1.91 20.76
C LEU A 480 -4.44 -3.38 21.19
N TRP A 481 -3.54 -4.25 20.71
CA TRP A 481 -3.52 -5.64 21.15
C TRP A 481 -3.06 -5.77 22.60
N GLN A 482 -2.12 -4.93 23.03
CA GLN A 482 -1.72 -4.87 24.43
C GLN A 482 -2.87 -4.37 25.31
N ALA A 483 -3.56 -3.28 24.90
CA ALA A 483 -4.72 -2.76 25.64
C ALA A 483 -5.80 -3.83 25.84
N ILE A 484 -6.11 -4.63 24.81
CA ILE A 484 -7.06 -5.75 24.92
C ILE A 484 -6.58 -6.80 25.93
N ILE A 485 -5.28 -7.12 25.96
CA ILE A 485 -4.71 -8.10 26.90
C ILE A 485 -4.84 -7.60 28.33
N ASP A 486 -4.55 -6.32 28.56
CA ASP A 486 -4.57 -5.70 29.89
C ASP A 486 -6.00 -5.70 30.47
N MET A 487 -6.99 -5.28 29.67
CA MET A 487 -8.41 -5.30 30.05
C MET A 487 -8.91 -6.71 30.44
N ASN A 488 -8.47 -7.75 29.71
CA ASN A 488 -8.85 -9.13 30.03
C ASN A 488 -8.18 -9.66 31.31
N SER A 489 -7.01 -9.11 31.67
CA SER A 489 -6.24 -9.53 32.85
C SER A 489 -6.77 -8.91 34.14
N GLU A 490 -7.25 -7.66 34.06
CA GLU A 490 -7.88 -6.96 35.18
C GLU A 490 -9.24 -7.59 35.58
N GLY A 491 -10.03 -8.03 34.59
CA GLY A 491 -11.30 -8.73 34.85
C GLY A 491 -11.14 -10.09 35.55
N GLN A 492 -10.02 -10.79 35.35
CA GLN A 492 -9.71 -12.06 36.03
C GLN A 492 -9.13 -11.85 37.44
N SER A 493 -8.50 -10.70 37.68
CA SER A 493 -7.94 -10.36 39.01
C SER A 493 -9.02 -9.88 39.99
N ALA A 494 -10.15 -9.37 39.49
CA ALA A 494 -11.30 -8.96 40.30
C ALA A 494 -12.23 -10.13 40.70
N THR A 495 -11.91 -11.37 40.32
CA THR A 495 -12.69 -12.59 40.61
C THR A 495 -11.98 -13.61 41.50
N LEU A 496 -10.82 -13.25 42.05
CA LEU A 496 -10.09 -13.97 43.10
C LEU A 496 -10.08 -13.13 44.39
#